data_AF-A0A8J4YK38-F1
#
_entry.id   AF-A0A8J4YK38-F1
#
_cell.length_a   1.000
_cell.length_b   1.000
_cell.length_c   1.000
_cell.angle_alpha   90.00
_cell.angle_beta   90.00
_cell.angle_gamma   90.00
#
_symmetry.space_group_name_H-M   'P 1'
#
loop_
_entity.id
_entity.type
_entity.pdbx_description
1 polymer ?
#
loop_
_entity_poly.entity_id
_entity_poly.type
_entity_poly.pdbx_seq_one_letter_code
_entity_poly.pdbx_strand_id
1 'polypeptide(L)'
;MEELFDTHCINTMPQRVSSFGKVSAFFFRTARSLKDNTQLLARPPDIHPSEYSLPREDRVHLARLRYGQHPALLSYQKRLDGSIADACPGCNTTPNTIKHIMEDCTVRNHTHQQHNIHSMKAPWESPVQAMTYLRSLGLFGHLA
;
A
#
# COMPACT_ATOMS: atom_id res chain seq x y z
N MET A 1 19.17 -54.98 -17.33
CA MET A 1 19.64 -55.02 -18.72
C MET A 1 18.50 -54.46 -19.54
N GLU A 2 18.48 -53.26 -20.10
CA GLU A 2 19.35 -52.09 -20.35
C GLU A 2 18.32 -50.96 -20.67
N GLU A 3 18.36 -49.77 -20.06
CA GLU A 3 18.96 -48.53 -20.61
C GLU A 3 18.37 -48.13 -22.00
N LEU A 4 17.88 -46.93 -22.33
CA LEU A 4 18.19 -45.53 -21.94
C LEU A 4 17.09 -44.56 -22.46
N PHE A 5 16.99 -43.42 -21.79
CA PHE A 5 16.49 -42.08 -22.16
C PHE A 5 16.03 -41.78 -23.60
N ASP A 6 14.93 -41.01 -23.76
CA ASP A 6 15.05 -39.65 -24.31
C ASP A 6 13.82 -38.71 -24.15
N THR A 7 14.18 -37.44 -24.05
CA THR A 7 13.47 -36.16 -24.05
C THR A 7 12.15 -36.02 -24.86
N HIS A 8 11.12 -35.39 -24.28
CA HIS A 8 10.77 -33.99 -24.58
C HIS A 8 9.49 -33.54 -23.82
N CYS A 9 9.67 -32.67 -22.84
CA CYS A 9 8.68 -31.64 -22.53
C CYS A 9 8.52 -30.75 -23.77
N ILE A 10 7.31 -30.60 -24.30
CA ILE A 10 6.72 -29.39 -24.92
C ILE A 10 5.24 -29.73 -25.13
N ASN A 11 4.40 -29.31 -24.17
CA ASN A 11 2.97 -29.21 -24.41
C ASN A 11 2.74 -28.00 -25.32
N THR A 12 2.15 -28.32 -26.46
CA THR A 12 1.75 -27.47 -27.58
C THR A 12 1.00 -26.22 -27.12
N MET A 13 1.61 -25.04 -27.31
CA MET A 13 0.89 -23.77 -27.33
C MET A 13 0.00 -23.68 -28.58
N PRO A 14 -1.23 -23.17 -28.48
CA PRO A 14 -1.82 -22.40 -29.55
C PRO A 14 -1.54 -20.91 -29.36
N GLN A 15 -1.23 -20.29 -30.50
CA GLN A 15 -0.68 -18.97 -30.69
C GLN A 15 -1.61 -17.81 -30.28
N ARG A 16 -0.93 -16.72 -29.97
CA ARG A 16 -1.36 -15.34 -29.69
C ARG A 16 -2.39 -14.83 -30.72
N VAL A 17 -3.55 -14.37 -30.25
CA VAL A 17 -4.32 -13.31 -30.92
C VAL A 17 -4.55 -12.16 -29.93
N SER A 18 -4.12 -10.98 -30.35
CA SER A 18 -4.31 -9.72 -29.67
C SER A 18 -5.78 -9.34 -29.71
N SER A 19 -6.40 -9.12 -28.56
CA SER A 19 -7.64 -8.33 -28.47
C SER A 19 -7.58 -7.43 -27.24
N PHE A 20 -7.02 -6.24 -27.44
CA PHE A 20 -7.36 -5.07 -26.64
C PHE A 20 -8.88 -4.91 -26.66
N GLY A 21 -9.52 -4.97 -25.50
CA GLY A 21 -10.94 -4.68 -25.35
C GLY A 21 -11.74 -5.84 -24.78
N LYS A 22 -11.67 -6.01 -23.45
CA LYS A 22 -12.72 -6.60 -22.57
C LYS A 22 -12.34 -6.72 -21.09
N VAL A 23 -11.37 -5.96 -20.59
CA VAL A 23 -11.08 -5.94 -19.13
C VAL A 23 -12.04 -5.00 -18.36
N SER A 24 -12.91 -4.25 -19.06
CA SER A 24 -13.71 -3.17 -18.44
C SER A 24 -15.01 -3.58 -17.73
N ALA A 25 -15.46 -4.83 -17.78
CA ALA A 25 -16.80 -5.19 -17.29
C ALA A 25 -16.84 -6.03 -16.00
N PHE A 26 -15.72 -6.63 -15.57
CA PHE A 26 -15.72 -7.52 -14.40
C PHE A 26 -15.31 -6.85 -13.08
N PHE A 27 -14.71 -5.65 -13.13
CA PHE A 27 -14.19 -4.98 -11.94
C PHE A 27 -15.24 -4.12 -11.18
N PHE A 28 -16.33 -3.70 -11.84
CA PHE A 28 -17.31 -2.80 -11.22
C PHE A 28 -18.43 -3.51 -10.43
N ARG A 29 -18.58 -4.83 -10.55
CA ARG A 29 -19.70 -5.56 -9.93
C ARG A 29 -19.43 -5.97 -8.47
N THR A 30 -18.18 -5.98 -8.02
CA THR A 30 -17.76 -6.31 -6.64
C THR A 30 -17.55 -5.09 -5.75
N ALA A 31 -17.63 -3.85 -6.28
CA ALA A 31 -17.45 -2.63 -5.49
C ALA A 31 -18.57 -2.40 -4.45
N ARG A 32 -19.75 -3.02 -4.64
CA ARG A 32 -20.91 -2.89 -3.73
C ARG A 32 -20.84 -3.80 -2.50
N SER A 33 -19.88 -4.73 -2.43
CA SER A 33 -19.69 -5.61 -1.26
C SER A 33 -18.34 -5.41 -0.57
N LEU A 34 -17.66 -4.30 -0.83
CA LEU A 34 -16.37 -4.01 -0.20
C LEU A 34 -16.60 -3.78 1.29
N LYS A 35 -16.07 -4.69 2.11
CA LYS A 35 -16.03 -4.56 3.57
C LYS A 35 -15.37 -3.23 3.94
N ASP A 36 -15.86 -2.61 5.02
CA ASP A 36 -15.29 -1.37 5.53
C ASP A 36 -13.78 -1.50 5.74
N ASN A 37 -13.05 -0.45 5.35
CA ASN A 37 -11.63 -0.38 5.59
C ASN A 37 -11.39 -0.21 7.09
N THR A 38 -10.55 -1.07 7.67
CA THR A 38 -10.30 -1.08 9.12
C THR A 38 -9.59 0.17 9.63
N GLN A 39 -8.89 0.92 8.76
CA GLN A 39 -8.23 2.17 9.12
C GLN A 39 -9.18 3.37 9.04
N LEU A 40 -10.08 3.39 8.06
CA LEU A 40 -11.07 4.46 7.89
C LEU A 40 -12.37 4.21 8.67
N LEU A 41 -12.61 2.96 9.13
CA LEU A 41 -13.86 2.49 9.73
C LEU A 41 -15.09 2.79 8.87
N ALA A 42 -14.88 2.85 7.56
CA ALA A 42 -15.87 3.20 6.57
C ALA A 42 -15.47 2.58 5.22
N ARG A 43 -16.38 2.65 4.26
CA ARG A 43 -16.08 2.29 2.89
C ARG A 43 -14.88 3.11 2.38
N PRO A 44 -13.83 2.46 1.83
CA PRO A 44 -12.70 3.19 1.28
C PRO A 44 -13.15 4.08 0.11
N PRO A 45 -12.61 5.31 -0.01
CA PRO A 45 -12.80 6.15 -1.18
C PRO A 45 -12.27 5.49 -2.45
N ASP A 46 -12.71 5.99 -3.60
CA ASP A 46 -12.10 5.62 -4.87
C ASP A 46 -10.65 6.13 -4.91
N ILE A 47 -9.77 5.32 -5.49
CA ILE A 47 -8.37 5.66 -5.66
C ILE A 47 -8.24 6.73 -6.75
N HIS A 48 -7.60 7.85 -6.42
CA HIS A 48 -7.37 8.91 -7.39
C HIS A 48 -6.43 8.44 -8.53
N PRO A 49 -6.74 8.73 -9.80
CA PRO A 49 -5.98 8.23 -10.95
C PRO A 49 -4.53 8.72 -11.02
N SER A 50 -4.16 9.76 -10.27
CA SER A 50 -2.75 10.16 -10.15
C SER A 50 -1.88 9.07 -9.53
N GLU A 51 -2.44 8.06 -8.86
CA GLU A 51 -1.64 6.91 -8.42
C GLU A 51 -0.94 6.20 -9.59
N TYR A 52 -1.53 6.19 -10.80
CA TYR A 52 -0.93 5.53 -11.96
C TYR A 52 0.39 6.16 -12.43
N SER A 53 0.68 7.41 -12.06
CA SER A 53 1.97 8.03 -12.36
C SER A 53 3.09 7.61 -11.39
N LEU A 54 2.74 6.97 -10.27
CA LEU A 54 3.72 6.51 -9.30
C LEU A 54 4.44 5.24 -9.76
N PRO A 55 5.73 5.07 -9.40
CA PRO A 55 6.44 3.80 -9.54
C PRO A 55 5.64 2.65 -8.94
N ARG A 56 5.82 1.44 -9.49
CA ARG A 56 5.12 0.24 -9.00
C ARG A 56 5.31 0.02 -7.49
N GLU A 57 6.52 0.28 -7.01
CA GLU A 57 6.86 0.14 -5.60
C GLU A 57 6.06 1.09 -4.70
N ASP A 58 5.96 2.37 -5.06
CA ASP A 58 5.18 3.36 -4.32
C ASP A 58 3.70 2.98 -4.25
N ARG A 59 3.15 2.45 -5.34
CA ARG A 59 1.78 1.91 -5.36
C ARG A 59 1.60 0.73 -4.41
N VAL A 60 2.61 -0.13 -4.28
CA VAL A 60 2.59 -1.24 -3.31
C VAL A 60 2.67 -0.73 -1.87
N HIS A 61 3.51 0.27 -1.60
CA HIS A 61 3.58 0.92 -0.29
C HIS A 61 2.23 1.52 0.10
N LEU A 62 1.61 2.31 -0.79
CA LEU A 62 0.27 2.87 -0.57
C LEU A 62 -0.77 1.79 -0.30
N ALA A 63 -0.81 0.75 -1.13
CA ALA A 63 -1.76 -0.35 -0.94
C ALA A 63 -1.63 -0.98 0.45
N ARG A 64 -0.41 -1.29 0.92
CA ARG A 64 -0.17 -1.86 2.25
C ARG A 64 -0.52 -0.88 3.38
N LEU A 65 -0.22 0.40 3.19
CA LEU A 65 -0.50 1.45 4.18
C LEU A 65 -2.00 1.69 4.35
N ARG A 66 -2.78 1.67 3.26
CA ARG A 66 -4.26 1.75 3.30
C ARG A 66 -4.90 0.67 4.18
N TYR A 67 -4.22 -0.44 4.42
CA TYR A 67 -4.67 -1.51 5.32
C TYR A 67 -3.93 -1.58 6.66
N GLY A 68 -2.98 -0.67 6.93
CA GLY A 68 -2.18 -0.70 8.16
C GLY A 68 -1.31 -1.97 8.27
N GLN A 69 -0.88 -2.53 7.14
CA GLN A 69 -0.10 -3.78 7.06
C GLN A 69 1.32 -3.55 6.53
N HIS A 70 1.84 -2.34 6.70
CA HIS A 70 3.13 -1.97 6.15
C HIS A 70 4.26 -2.28 7.17
N PRO A 71 5.37 -2.93 6.75
CA PRO A 71 6.46 -3.31 7.65
C PRO A 71 7.16 -2.12 8.32
N ALA A 72 7.10 -0.92 7.73
CA ALA A 72 7.63 0.28 8.35
C ALA A 72 6.81 0.85 9.52
N LEU A 73 5.59 0.35 9.76
CA LEU A 73 4.78 0.78 10.89
C LEU A 73 5.17 -0.05 12.13
N LEU A 74 5.58 0.59 13.22
CA LEU A 74 5.92 -0.15 14.45
C LEU A 74 4.70 -0.88 15.03
N SER A 75 3.50 -0.32 14.84
CA SER A 75 2.23 -1.01 15.19
C SER A 75 2.03 -2.32 14.43
N TYR A 76 2.51 -2.40 13.18
CA TYR A 76 2.50 -3.65 12.41
C TYR A 76 3.59 -4.60 12.91
N GLN A 77 4.79 -4.09 13.19
CA GLN A 77 5.89 -4.91 13.72
C GLN A 77 5.54 -5.54 15.06
N LYS A 78 4.94 -4.79 16.00
CA LYS A 78 4.46 -5.30 17.29
C LYS A 78 3.44 -6.44 17.16
N ARG A 79 2.61 -6.43 16.11
CA ARG A 79 1.67 -7.53 15.83
C ARG A 79 2.38 -8.81 15.38
N LEU A 80 3.55 -8.68 14.76
CA LEU A 80 4.36 -9.82 14.36
C LEU A 80 5.24 -10.32 15.51
N ASP A 81 5.80 -9.38 16.28
CA ASP A 81 6.67 -9.64 17.42
C ASP A 81 6.30 -8.72 18.58
N GLY A 82 5.73 -9.32 19.63
CA GLY A 82 5.26 -8.58 20.81
C GLY A 82 6.37 -7.92 21.64
N SER A 83 7.65 -8.22 21.37
CA SER A 83 8.79 -7.55 22.02
C SER A 83 9.03 -6.12 21.51
N ILE A 84 8.49 -5.80 20.33
CA ILE A 84 8.68 -4.49 19.69
C ILE A 84 7.68 -3.48 20.28
N ALA A 85 8.20 -2.37 20.78
CA ALA A 85 7.38 -1.23 21.18
C ALA A 85 6.78 -0.56 19.93
N ASP A 86 5.46 -0.34 19.94
CA ASP A 86 4.75 0.33 18.84
C ASP A 86 4.71 1.85 19.00
N ALA A 87 5.38 2.44 19.99
CA ALA A 87 5.35 3.88 20.21
C ALA A 87 5.89 4.67 19.01
N CYS A 88 5.22 5.75 18.63
CA CYS A 88 5.67 6.62 17.54
C CYS A 88 7.03 7.25 17.87
N PRO A 89 8.06 7.12 17.01
CA PRO A 89 9.39 7.65 17.29
C PRO A 89 9.47 9.18 17.47
N GLY A 90 8.45 9.90 16.98
CA GLY A 90 8.38 11.36 17.10
C GLY A 90 7.82 11.79 18.46
N CYS A 91 6.62 11.33 18.80
CA CYS A 91 5.91 11.78 20.00
C CYS A 91 6.02 10.83 21.21
N ASN A 92 6.43 9.57 21.01
CA ASN A 92 6.57 8.52 22.02
C ASN A 92 5.32 8.21 22.87
N THR A 93 4.15 8.76 22.54
CA THR A 93 2.94 8.65 23.36
C THR A 93 1.89 7.71 22.78
N THR A 94 1.85 7.58 21.45
CA THR A 94 0.77 6.89 20.75
C THR A 94 1.34 5.83 19.80
N PRO A 95 0.59 4.76 19.52
CA PRO A 95 1.03 3.74 18.58
C PRO A 95 1.29 4.31 17.18
N ASN A 96 2.40 3.90 16.57
CA ASN A 96 2.87 4.26 15.24
C ASN A 96 2.00 3.57 14.17
N THR A 97 0.75 3.99 14.10
CA THR A 97 -0.21 3.60 13.08
C THR A 97 -0.18 4.58 11.92
N ILE A 98 -0.70 4.17 10.77
CA ILE A 98 -0.81 5.08 9.61
C ILE A 98 -1.76 6.24 9.91
N LYS A 99 -2.84 6.02 10.66
CA LYS A 99 -3.76 7.08 11.10
C LYS A 99 -3.03 8.11 11.95
N HIS A 100 -2.28 7.64 12.95
CA HIS A 100 -1.49 8.54 13.78
C HIS A 100 -0.50 9.35 12.94
N ILE A 101 0.20 8.69 12.02
CA ILE A 101 1.18 9.34 11.14
C ILE A 101 0.53 10.39 10.23
N MET A 102 -0.67 10.13 9.71
CA MET A 102 -1.33 11.01 8.72
C MET A 102 -2.15 12.14 9.33
N GLU A 103 -2.60 12.00 10.57
CA GLU A 103 -3.63 12.87 11.16
C GLU A 103 -3.33 13.30 12.60
N ASP A 104 -2.91 12.38 13.46
CA ASP A 104 -2.86 12.65 14.91
C ASP A 104 -1.47 13.06 15.44
N CYS A 105 -0.42 13.00 14.63
CA CYS A 105 0.96 13.19 15.09
C CYS A 105 1.33 14.68 15.23
N THR A 106 1.21 15.21 16.45
CA THR A 106 1.51 16.62 16.76
C THR A 106 2.95 17.04 16.44
N VAL A 107 3.92 16.14 16.61
CA VAL A 107 5.34 16.39 16.29
C VAL A 107 5.55 16.62 14.79
N ARG A 108 4.65 16.12 13.93
CA ARG A 108 4.73 16.22 12.47
C ARG A 108 3.89 17.37 11.90
N ASN A 109 3.30 18.23 12.73
CA ASN A 109 2.42 19.33 12.31
C ASN A 109 3.01 20.22 11.22
N HIS A 110 4.30 20.58 11.33
CA HIS A 110 4.98 21.36 10.31
C HIS A 110 5.03 20.63 8.95
N THR A 111 5.36 19.33 8.96
CA THR A 111 5.40 18.49 7.75
C THR A 111 4.00 18.28 7.18
N HIS A 112 2.97 18.17 8.02
CA HIS A 112 1.56 18.12 7.59
C HIS A 112 1.19 19.37 6.78
N GLN A 113 1.51 20.56 7.30
CA GLN A 113 1.24 21.84 6.63
C GLN A 113 2.02 21.98 5.32
N GLN A 114 3.31 21.62 5.34
CA GLN A 114 4.18 21.72 4.15
C GLN A 114 3.68 20.86 2.98
N HIS A 115 3.14 19.67 3.26
CA HIS A 115 2.66 18.75 2.24
C HIS A 115 1.13 18.78 2.05
N ASN A 116 0.42 19.64 2.79
CA ASN A 116 -1.05 19.72 2.81
C ASN A 116 -1.73 18.35 3.09
N ILE A 117 -1.20 17.60 4.06
CA ILE A 117 -1.71 16.29 4.47
C ILE A 117 -2.28 16.42 5.89
N HIS A 118 -3.61 16.39 6.00
CA HIS A 118 -4.32 16.57 7.28
C HIS A 118 -5.38 15.51 7.54
N SER A 119 -5.38 14.42 6.76
CA SER A 119 -6.41 13.40 6.87
C SER A 119 -5.85 12.03 6.50
N MET A 120 -6.33 11.02 7.21
CA MET A 120 -6.12 9.62 6.86
C MET A 120 -6.68 9.27 5.45
N LYS A 121 -7.48 10.11 4.80
CA LYS A 121 -7.95 9.88 3.42
C LYS A 121 -6.91 10.19 2.34
N ALA A 122 -5.84 10.92 2.66
CA ALA A 122 -4.84 11.34 1.68
C ALA A 122 -4.20 10.19 0.87
N PRO A 123 -3.93 8.98 1.42
CA PRO A 123 -3.48 7.84 0.63
C PRO A 123 -4.44 7.43 -0.49
N TRP A 124 -5.71 7.79 -0.45
CA TRP A 124 -6.69 7.52 -1.51
C TRP A 124 -6.88 8.72 -2.44
N GLU A 125 -7.10 9.91 -1.86
CA GLU A 125 -7.52 11.12 -2.58
C GLU A 125 -6.34 11.84 -3.24
N SER A 126 -5.16 11.80 -2.62
CA SER A 126 -3.94 12.49 -3.09
C SER A 126 -2.70 11.60 -3.00
N PRO A 127 -2.69 10.43 -3.69
CA PRO A 127 -1.68 9.37 -3.51
C PRO A 127 -0.25 9.85 -3.77
N VAL A 128 -0.05 10.74 -4.74
CA VAL A 128 1.26 11.33 -5.03
C VAL A 128 1.77 12.19 -3.88
N GLN A 129 0.92 13.07 -3.33
CA GLN A 129 1.28 13.93 -2.20
C GLN A 129 1.50 13.10 -0.93
N ALA A 130 0.64 12.12 -0.68
CA ALA A 130 0.78 11.19 0.43
C ALA A 130 2.13 10.45 0.38
N MET A 131 2.56 9.99 -0.81
CA MET A 131 3.87 9.34 -0.94
C MET A 131 5.04 10.29 -0.76
N THR A 132 4.97 11.50 -1.30
CA THR A 132 6.01 12.53 -1.06
C THR A 132 6.15 12.84 0.43
N TYR A 133 5.03 12.96 1.14
CA TYR A 133 5.00 13.13 2.60
C TYR A 133 5.61 11.93 3.33
N LEU A 134 5.20 10.71 3.00
CA LEU A 134 5.73 9.51 3.65
C LEU A 134 7.23 9.29 3.41
N ARG A 135 7.73 9.68 2.22
CA ARG A 135 9.15 9.68 1.89
C ARG A 135 9.92 10.74 2.68
N SER A 136 9.37 11.95 2.85
CA SER A 136 10.03 13.01 3.63
C SER A 136 10.16 12.66 5.11
N LEU A 137 9.29 11.80 5.63
CA LEU A 137 9.37 11.22 6.97
C LEU A 137 10.43 10.10 7.10
N GLY A 138 11.07 9.69 6.01
CA GLY A 138 12.04 8.60 6.00
C GLY A 138 11.41 7.22 6.25
N LEU A 139 10.10 7.06 6.02
CA LEU A 139 9.36 5.87 6.44
C LEU A 139 9.76 4.59 5.68
N PHE A 140 10.30 4.71 4.48
CA PHE A 140 10.56 3.56 3.61
C PHE A 140 12.01 3.08 3.61
N GLY A 141 12.89 3.69 4.42
CA GLY A 141 14.34 3.51 4.26
C GLY A 141 14.81 4.04 2.90
N HIS A 142 16.10 4.38 2.79
CA HIS A 142 16.67 4.51 1.45
C HIS A 142 16.76 3.09 0.88
N LEU A 143 16.17 2.86 -0.28
CA LEU A 143 16.54 1.71 -1.10
C LEU A 143 18.03 1.87 -1.41
N ALA A 144 18.84 1.07 -0.71
CA ALA A 144 20.24 0.88 -1.04
C ALA A 144 20.37 0.10 -2.35
#